data_AF-A0AAE5CRC6-F1
#
_entry.id   AF-A0AAE5CRC6-F1
#
_cell.length_a   1.000
_cell.length_b   1.000
_cell.length_c   1.000
_cell.angle_alpha   90.00
_cell.angle_beta   90.00
_cell.angle_gamma   90.00
#
_symmetry.space_group_name_H-M   'P 1'
#
loop_
_entity.id
_entity.type
_entity.pdbx_description
1 polymer ?
#
loop_
_entity_poly.entity_id
_entity_poly.type
_entity_poly.pdbx_seq_one_letter_code
_entity_poly.pdbx_strand_id
1 'polypeptide(L)'
;MSTAILMRKPRPRVKASLLLAVLVLVLVLAASFASGCMSSQAAIYERDGLAIAIPGEYADRLLIDPVEHDDERTLISVYQKAAYEKYPGMGLLFHIVRYTEAEYEQALNAVDTGLSFFARDDACYYGFTFPTDVQSPEDYEEYQALFSSVGDFVRNDFVQRNRLTAYDDDEFFSRTYTYDSEHVFITYYPYYSVNGSKDVVWILCLSQPARQGEGGIWCVERWRDEIGNVYVYFPDADGVPSREYYAALQTEADAARQDPQFDAGHSLLDPEHVASEFVKGVFGHTPVAGSFERTDSFGTPQELFARSSRNIHDYMPKLIAEGKDGVSPYDLLPCLEHFTKDTWEELRRAYGLEWWESFWDALFDAALSDMAADPYDQIMRNYYLGKLFLASDGAYAERTAQLVLLQWNHHNRLYSAALDKFTPSEADSLRGYLSGLVSYSEDAFKVDFFPQDGRISLNAYPDGFPFGTNLTASGSETFHAEGLGQVTIIDSDGFQLKYLDEEEGIYYVYCIRTTMEGASAKGVAAGDPEERLWDRWSREELRKLSRISHEDEGWFGGDYDCGYVYVPEGGTKSIIYLIKDGKVAGIGLADGLFGSMY
;
A
#
# COMPACT_ATOMS: atom_id res chain seq x y z
N MET A 1 -16.99 -40.08 -25.62
CA MET A 1 -16.14 -40.88 -26.54
C MET A 1 -15.96 -40.03 -27.79
N SER A 2 -14.72 -39.76 -28.20
CA SER A 2 -14.29 -38.94 -29.36
C SER A 2 -14.54 -37.43 -29.25
N THR A 3 -13.65 -36.49 -29.57
CA THR A 3 -12.23 -36.48 -29.99
C THR A 3 -11.73 -35.05 -29.77
N ALA A 4 -10.62 -34.86 -29.05
CA ALA A 4 -9.94 -33.56 -28.93
C ALA A 4 -9.06 -33.32 -30.17
N ILE A 5 -9.20 -32.15 -30.80
CA ILE A 5 -8.31 -31.67 -31.87
C ILE A 5 -7.39 -30.61 -31.28
N LEU A 6 -6.15 -31.02 -30.97
CA LEU A 6 -5.01 -30.12 -30.81
C LEU A 6 -4.59 -29.60 -32.20
N MET A 7 -4.62 -28.29 -32.43
CA MET A 7 -3.90 -27.67 -33.54
C MET A 7 -2.50 -27.24 -33.10
N ARG A 8 -1.50 -27.88 -33.71
CA ARG A 8 -0.07 -27.54 -33.67
C ARG A 8 0.18 -26.23 -34.45
N LYS A 9 0.88 -25.27 -33.84
CA LYS A 9 1.53 -24.16 -34.57
C LYS A 9 2.68 -24.68 -35.45
N PRO A 10 2.87 -24.16 -36.68
CA PRO A 10 3.94 -24.60 -37.57
C PRO A 10 5.29 -23.93 -37.23
N ARG A 11 6.36 -24.72 -37.24
CA ARG A 11 7.76 -24.25 -37.18
C ARG A 11 8.17 -23.61 -38.51
N PRO A 12 8.84 -22.44 -38.54
CA PRO A 12 9.51 -21.99 -39.74
C PRO A 12 10.84 -22.72 -39.93
N ARG A 13 11.13 -23.03 -41.20
CA ARG A 13 12.31 -23.76 -41.67
C ARG A 13 13.53 -22.85 -41.69
N VAL A 14 14.61 -23.34 -41.08
CA VAL A 14 15.99 -22.86 -41.25
C VAL A 14 16.32 -22.76 -42.74
N LYS A 15 16.67 -21.55 -43.20
CA LYS A 15 17.46 -21.35 -44.42
C LYS A 15 18.83 -20.83 -44.00
N ALA A 16 19.83 -21.68 -44.16
CA ALA A 16 21.23 -21.29 -44.12
C ALA A 16 21.50 -20.29 -45.24
N SER A 17 22.09 -19.14 -44.93
CA SER A 17 22.70 -18.24 -45.90
C SER A 17 23.91 -17.56 -45.26
N LEU A 18 25.01 -17.61 -46.01
CA LEU A 18 26.40 -17.25 -45.78
C LEU A 18 26.72 -16.09 -44.82
N LEU A 19 27.81 -16.31 -44.08
CA LEU A 19 28.67 -15.31 -43.44
C LEU A 19 28.94 -14.08 -44.33
N LEU A 20 28.77 -12.89 -43.77
CA LEU A 20 29.63 -11.75 -44.07
C LEU A 20 29.93 -11.01 -42.75
N ALA A 21 31.15 -11.16 -42.27
CA ALA A 21 31.65 -10.43 -41.12
C ALA A 21 31.83 -8.95 -41.51
N VAL A 22 31.14 -8.04 -40.83
CA VAL A 22 31.44 -6.60 -40.85
C VAL A 22 32.00 -6.24 -39.48
N LEU A 23 33.30 -6.01 -39.45
CA LEU A 23 34.07 -5.54 -38.31
C LEU A 23 33.73 -4.05 -38.08
N VAL A 24 33.01 -3.71 -37.02
CA VAL A 24 32.84 -2.30 -36.60
C VAL A 24 33.96 -1.94 -35.63
N LEU A 25 34.73 -0.93 -36.04
CA LEU A 25 35.94 -0.44 -35.40
C LEU A 25 35.58 0.42 -34.17
N VAL A 26 36.00 -0.01 -32.98
CA VAL A 26 35.97 0.83 -31.76
C VAL A 26 37.17 1.79 -31.79
N LEU A 27 36.91 3.09 -31.87
CA LEU A 27 37.92 4.14 -31.75
C LEU A 27 37.86 4.75 -30.34
N VAL A 28 38.71 4.26 -29.44
CA VAL A 28 39.04 4.93 -28.17
C VAL A 28 40.19 5.90 -28.44
N LEU A 29 39.90 7.20 -28.45
CA LEU A 29 40.93 8.25 -28.44
C LEU A 29 41.25 8.60 -26.98
N ALA A 30 42.25 7.92 -26.43
CA ALA A 30 42.92 8.33 -25.21
C ALA A 30 44.07 9.30 -25.55
N ALA A 31 44.04 10.50 -25.00
CA ALA A 31 45.20 11.40 -24.94
C ALA A 31 45.48 11.72 -23.47
N SER A 32 46.69 11.38 -23.01
CA SER A 32 47.07 11.38 -21.60
C SER A 32 47.92 12.59 -21.20
N PHE A 33 47.80 12.93 -19.91
CA PHE A 33 48.70 13.66 -18.99
C PHE A 33 48.51 15.17 -18.78
N ALA A 34 47.70 15.49 -17.75
CA ALA A 34 48.12 16.35 -16.65
C ALA A 34 47.49 15.83 -15.34
N SER A 35 48.31 15.71 -14.30
CA SER A 35 47.96 15.20 -12.97
C SER A 35 47.09 16.22 -12.23
N GLY A 36 45.93 15.80 -11.69
CA GLY A 36 45.08 16.58 -10.79
C GLY A 36 43.58 16.39 -11.04
N CYS A 37 42.85 15.94 -10.01
CA CYS A 37 41.40 15.68 -9.96
C CYS A 37 40.88 14.58 -10.90
N MET A 38 40.78 13.34 -10.40
CA MET A 38 39.75 12.42 -10.91
C MET A 38 38.39 12.91 -10.40
N SER A 39 37.76 13.83 -11.12
CA SER A 39 36.30 13.89 -11.11
C SER A 39 35.80 12.67 -11.88
N SER A 40 34.94 11.85 -11.28
CA SER A 40 34.32 10.68 -11.93
C SER A 40 33.58 11.11 -13.20
N GLN A 41 34.22 10.96 -14.36
CA GLN A 41 33.60 11.28 -15.65
C GLN A 41 32.68 10.13 -16.05
N ALA A 42 31.42 10.41 -16.36
CA ALA A 42 30.47 9.39 -16.82
C ALA A 42 30.88 8.80 -18.18
N ALA A 43 30.61 7.51 -18.38
CA ALA A 43 30.76 6.85 -19.68
C ALA A 43 29.51 7.13 -20.52
N ILE A 44 29.69 7.59 -21.77
CA ILE A 44 28.59 7.97 -22.66
C ILE A 44 28.39 6.92 -23.75
N TYR A 45 27.15 6.50 -23.94
CA TYR A 45 26.70 5.55 -24.95
C TYR A 45 25.68 6.24 -25.87
N GLU A 46 25.94 6.24 -27.17
CA GLU A 46 25.01 6.77 -28.17
C GLU A 46 24.15 5.62 -28.72
N ARG A 47 22.82 5.78 -28.68
CA ARG A 47 21.83 4.79 -29.14
C ARG A 47 20.69 5.53 -29.81
N ASP A 48 20.46 5.27 -31.10
CA ASP A 48 19.39 5.89 -31.89
C ASP A 48 19.29 7.42 -31.77
N GLY A 49 20.43 8.10 -31.70
CA GLY A 49 20.49 9.56 -31.58
C GLY A 49 20.29 10.10 -30.16
N LEU A 50 20.23 9.22 -29.16
CA LEU A 50 20.17 9.56 -27.73
C LEU A 50 21.50 9.23 -27.06
N ALA A 51 21.94 10.14 -26.20
CA ALA A 51 23.13 9.98 -25.39
C ALA A 51 22.75 9.49 -23.99
N ILE A 52 23.28 8.34 -23.59
CA ILE A 52 23.04 7.70 -22.30
C ILE A 52 24.32 7.75 -21.48
N ALA A 53 24.28 8.41 -20.32
CA ALA A 53 25.43 8.47 -19.41
C ALA A 53 25.31 7.40 -18.32
N ILE A 54 26.35 6.60 -18.16
CA ILE A 54 26.51 5.66 -17.04
C ILE A 54 27.55 6.24 -16.07
N PRO A 55 27.24 6.33 -14.77
CA PRO A 55 28.11 6.94 -13.78
C PRO A 55 29.45 6.19 -13.67
N GLY A 56 30.56 6.90 -13.89
CA GLY A 56 31.88 6.29 -13.99
C GLY A 56 32.38 5.66 -12.69
N GLU A 57 31.84 6.07 -11.54
CA GLU A 57 32.18 5.50 -10.23
C GLU A 57 31.74 4.03 -10.07
N TYR A 58 30.73 3.60 -10.84
CA TYR A 58 30.21 2.24 -10.81
C TYR A 58 30.66 1.38 -12.00
N ALA A 59 31.50 1.91 -12.90
CA ALA A 59 31.87 1.25 -14.15
C ALA A 59 32.44 -0.17 -13.96
N ASP A 60 33.23 -0.40 -12.91
CA ASP A 60 33.82 -1.72 -12.61
C ASP A 60 32.80 -2.74 -12.07
N ARG A 61 31.63 -2.27 -11.61
CA ARG A 61 30.55 -3.07 -11.02
C ARG A 61 29.42 -3.36 -12.00
N LEU A 62 29.45 -2.76 -13.19
CA LEU A 62 28.38 -2.85 -14.18
C LEU A 62 28.80 -3.60 -15.44
N LEU A 63 27.85 -4.29 -16.06
CA LEU A 63 27.94 -4.79 -17.42
C LEU A 63 26.89 -4.08 -18.27
N ILE A 64 27.31 -3.61 -19.44
CA ILE A 64 26.48 -2.88 -20.40
C ILE A 64 26.28 -3.74 -21.63
N ASP A 65 25.03 -3.98 -22.00
CA ASP A 65 24.60 -4.84 -23.10
C ASP A 65 25.27 -6.24 -23.09
N PRO A 66 25.28 -6.98 -21.96
CA PRO A 66 25.90 -8.32 -21.93
C PRO A 66 25.09 -9.38 -22.68
N VAL A 67 23.84 -9.06 -23.07
CA VAL A 67 22.91 -9.92 -23.80
C VAL A 67 22.42 -9.19 -25.04
N GLU A 68 22.39 -9.87 -26.18
CA GLU A 68 21.76 -9.33 -27.40
C GLU A 68 20.24 -9.42 -27.28
N HIS A 69 19.56 -8.31 -27.51
CA HIS A 69 18.10 -8.23 -27.58
C HIS A 69 17.68 -8.08 -29.04
N ASP A 70 16.69 -8.87 -29.47
CA ASP A 70 16.08 -8.79 -30.81
C ASP A 70 14.85 -7.86 -30.80
N ASP A 71 14.75 -6.99 -29.79
CA ASP A 71 13.68 -6.01 -29.66
C ASP A 71 14.23 -4.61 -29.99
N GLU A 72 13.52 -3.87 -30.83
CA GLU A 72 13.91 -2.53 -31.29
C GLU A 72 13.59 -1.41 -30.27
N ARG A 73 13.04 -1.77 -29.09
CA ARG A 73 12.62 -0.84 -28.04
C ARG A 73 13.72 -0.64 -26.99
N THR A 74 14.52 -1.66 -26.74
CA THR A 74 15.62 -1.64 -25.77
C THR A 74 16.79 -0.83 -26.34
N LEU A 75 17.06 0.32 -25.71
CA LEU A 75 18.19 1.18 -26.07
C LEU A 75 19.50 0.68 -25.45
N ILE A 76 19.45 0.27 -24.18
CA ILE A 76 20.60 -0.26 -23.45
C ILE A 76 20.15 -1.16 -22.30
N SER A 77 20.96 -2.16 -21.96
CA SER A 77 20.75 -3.05 -20.83
C SER A 77 21.87 -2.89 -19.81
N VAL A 78 21.51 -2.73 -18.54
CA VAL A 78 22.47 -2.52 -17.46
C VAL A 78 22.34 -3.64 -16.43
N TYR A 79 23.45 -4.32 -16.15
CA TYR A 79 23.51 -5.45 -15.21
C TYR A 79 24.55 -5.20 -14.11
N GLN A 80 24.28 -5.73 -12.92
CA GLN A 80 25.29 -5.92 -11.87
C GLN A 80 26.22 -7.05 -12.28
N LYS A 81 27.50 -6.72 -12.45
CA LYS A 81 28.53 -7.65 -12.93
C LYS A 81 28.69 -8.88 -12.04
N ALA A 82 28.75 -8.70 -10.72
CA ALA A 82 28.98 -9.78 -9.76
C ALA A 82 27.87 -10.85 -9.83
N ALA A 83 26.60 -10.43 -9.83
CA ALA A 83 25.46 -11.34 -9.93
C ALA A 83 25.44 -12.06 -11.29
N TYR A 84 25.68 -11.33 -12.39
CA TYR A 84 25.70 -11.91 -13.74
C TYR A 84 26.81 -12.95 -13.93
N GLU A 85 28.02 -12.68 -13.42
CA GLU A 85 29.16 -13.60 -13.52
C GLU A 85 28.96 -14.87 -12.66
N LYS A 86 28.28 -14.74 -11.53
CA LYS A 86 28.00 -15.84 -10.60
C LYS A 86 26.81 -16.69 -11.06
N TYR A 87 25.77 -16.05 -11.57
CA TYR A 87 24.53 -16.69 -12.00
C TYR A 87 24.18 -16.23 -13.43
N PRO A 88 24.42 -17.06 -14.45
CA PRO A 88 24.11 -16.72 -15.83
C PRO A 88 22.63 -16.34 -16.02
N GLY A 89 22.39 -15.17 -16.57
CA GLY A 89 21.04 -14.63 -16.82
C GLY A 89 20.44 -13.83 -15.66
N MET A 90 21.17 -13.62 -14.56
CA MET A 90 20.75 -12.77 -13.44
C MET A 90 21.53 -11.45 -13.39
N GLY A 91 21.19 -10.62 -12.41
CA GLY A 91 21.85 -9.34 -12.16
C GLY A 91 21.33 -8.20 -13.03
N LEU A 92 20.20 -8.36 -13.73
CA LEU A 92 19.60 -7.25 -14.47
C LEU A 92 19.27 -6.14 -13.48
N LEU A 93 19.75 -4.91 -13.71
CA LEU A 93 19.29 -3.74 -12.97
C LEU A 93 18.08 -3.17 -13.70
N PHE A 94 18.28 -2.72 -14.93
CA PHE A 94 17.21 -2.20 -15.79
C PHE A 94 17.64 -2.19 -17.26
N HIS A 95 16.65 -2.15 -18.14
CA HIS A 95 16.83 -1.70 -19.51
C HIS A 95 16.30 -0.27 -19.65
N ILE A 96 16.96 0.56 -20.44
CA ILE A 96 16.34 1.80 -20.93
C ILE A 96 15.58 1.44 -22.20
N VAL A 97 14.29 1.78 -22.22
CA VAL A 97 13.40 1.46 -23.33
C VAL A 97 12.81 2.72 -23.97
N ARG A 98 12.45 2.61 -25.25
CA ARG A 98 11.73 3.61 -26.04
C ARG A 98 10.43 3.00 -26.55
N TYR A 99 9.32 3.68 -26.28
CA TYR A 99 7.98 3.30 -26.69
C TYR A 99 7.38 4.43 -27.53
N THR A 100 6.71 4.10 -28.62
CA THR A 100 5.78 5.03 -29.28
C THR A 100 4.58 5.33 -28.38
N GLU A 101 3.81 6.36 -28.68
CA GLU A 101 2.58 6.68 -27.94
C GLU A 101 1.61 5.49 -27.87
N ALA A 102 1.39 4.78 -28.97
CA ALA A 102 0.51 3.61 -28.99
C ALA A 102 1.04 2.47 -28.12
N GLU A 103 2.35 2.20 -28.15
CA GLU A 103 2.95 1.17 -27.30
C GLU A 103 2.89 1.56 -25.82
N TYR A 104 3.06 2.85 -25.50
CA TYR A 104 2.92 3.38 -24.14
C TYR A 104 1.50 3.18 -23.62
N GLU A 105 0.49 3.53 -24.42
CA GLU A 105 -0.92 3.30 -24.07
C GLU A 105 -1.21 1.81 -23.81
N GLN A 106 -0.62 0.89 -24.59
CA GLN A 106 -0.73 -0.55 -24.33
C GLN A 106 0.03 -0.98 -23.07
N ALA A 107 1.14 -0.32 -22.74
CA ALA A 107 1.85 -0.56 -21.49
C ALA A 107 1.00 -0.15 -20.27
N LEU A 108 0.24 0.94 -20.36
CA LEU A 108 -0.67 1.39 -19.29
C LEU A 108 -1.85 0.44 -19.04
N ASN A 109 -2.26 -0.33 -20.05
CA ASN A 109 -3.30 -1.35 -19.90
C ASN A 109 -2.83 -2.59 -19.10
N ALA A 110 -1.52 -2.77 -18.94
CA ALA A 110 -0.93 -3.97 -18.35
C ALA A 110 -0.60 -3.76 -16.87
N VAL A 111 -0.81 -4.80 -16.06
CA VAL A 111 -0.49 -4.83 -14.63
C VAL A 111 0.84 -5.54 -14.37
N ASP A 112 1.55 -5.13 -13.31
CA ASP A 112 2.79 -5.76 -12.81
C ASP A 112 3.90 -5.97 -13.85
N THR A 113 4.07 -4.98 -14.74
CA THR A 113 4.97 -5.09 -15.90
C THR A 113 6.45 -4.90 -15.57
N GLY A 114 6.78 -4.38 -14.38
CA GLY A 114 8.14 -3.94 -14.06
C GLY A 114 8.61 -2.83 -15.00
N LEU A 115 7.71 -1.94 -15.42
CA LEU A 115 7.97 -0.86 -16.36
C LEU A 115 7.60 0.48 -15.70
N SER A 116 8.43 1.50 -15.90
CA SER A 116 8.17 2.86 -15.42
C SER A 116 8.72 3.87 -16.42
N PHE A 117 7.94 4.89 -16.77
CA PHE A 117 8.34 5.94 -17.69
C PHE A 117 8.75 7.20 -16.94
N PHE A 118 9.87 7.79 -17.34
CA PHE A 118 10.45 8.95 -16.66
C PHE A 118 10.72 10.14 -17.59
N ALA A 119 10.57 9.95 -18.90
CA ALA A 119 10.76 11.01 -19.87
C ALA A 119 9.89 10.81 -21.11
N ARG A 120 9.64 11.90 -21.84
CA ARG A 120 9.01 11.87 -23.16
C ARG A 120 9.50 12.99 -24.06
N ASP A 121 9.30 12.82 -25.35
CA ASP A 121 9.35 13.88 -26.34
C ASP A 121 8.00 13.99 -27.08
N ASP A 122 8.01 14.52 -28.30
CA ASP A 122 6.81 14.70 -29.13
C ASP A 122 6.34 13.38 -29.78
N ALA A 123 7.16 12.32 -29.78
CA ALA A 123 6.90 11.07 -30.50
C ALA A 123 6.98 9.82 -29.62
N CYS A 124 7.82 9.83 -28.58
CA CYS A 124 8.16 8.66 -27.79
C CYS A 124 8.11 8.93 -26.28
N TYR A 125 7.85 7.85 -25.55
CA TYR A 125 8.02 7.71 -24.12
C TYR A 125 9.26 6.87 -23.83
N TYR A 126 9.99 7.25 -22.78
CA TYR A 126 11.22 6.60 -22.35
C TYR A 126 11.10 6.15 -20.91
N GLY A 127 11.53 4.93 -20.66
CA GLY A 127 11.32 4.29 -19.38
C GLY A 127 12.40 3.29 -19.01
N PHE A 128 12.28 2.75 -17.82
CA PHE A 128 12.99 1.56 -17.39
C PHE A 128 12.06 0.37 -17.41
N THR A 129 12.51 -0.73 -18.01
CA THR A 129 12.06 -2.05 -17.58
C THR A 129 13.03 -2.58 -16.54
N PHE A 130 12.51 -3.09 -15.45
CA PHE A 130 13.27 -3.65 -14.35
C PHE A 130 12.66 -5.00 -13.95
N PRO A 131 13.47 -5.89 -13.37
CA PRO A 131 13.04 -7.24 -13.07
C PRO A 131 12.03 -7.25 -11.92
N THR A 132 10.99 -8.06 -12.07
CA THR A 132 9.99 -8.33 -11.02
C THR A 132 10.33 -9.59 -10.22
N ASP A 133 11.41 -10.28 -10.58
CA ASP A 133 11.94 -11.48 -9.94
C ASP A 133 13.30 -11.24 -9.25
N VAL A 134 13.78 -12.25 -8.51
CA VAL A 134 15.03 -12.13 -7.74
C VAL A 134 16.25 -12.16 -8.67
N GLN A 135 17.03 -11.08 -8.66
CA GLN A 135 18.23 -10.94 -9.48
C GLN A 135 19.56 -11.10 -8.74
N SER A 136 19.56 -11.00 -7.41
CA SER A 136 20.74 -11.19 -6.57
C SER A 136 20.33 -11.87 -5.26
N PRO A 137 20.22 -13.21 -5.24
CA PRO A 137 19.67 -13.94 -4.09
C PRO A 137 20.57 -13.92 -2.85
N GLU A 138 21.87 -13.70 -3.02
CA GLU A 138 22.84 -13.69 -1.90
C GLU A 138 23.29 -12.28 -1.50
N ASP A 139 23.15 -11.29 -2.39
CA ASP A 139 23.66 -9.91 -2.21
C ASP A 139 22.57 -8.87 -2.59
N TYR A 140 21.36 -9.03 -2.05
CA TYR A 140 20.18 -8.21 -2.41
C TYR A 140 20.35 -6.72 -2.03
N GLU A 141 20.88 -6.42 -0.85
CA GLU A 141 21.07 -5.02 -0.40
C GLU A 141 22.04 -4.26 -1.30
N GLU A 142 23.16 -4.89 -1.66
CA GLU A 142 24.15 -4.28 -2.55
C GLU A 142 23.57 -4.07 -3.94
N TYR A 143 22.82 -5.05 -4.44
CA TYR A 143 22.09 -4.96 -5.70
C TYR A 143 21.08 -3.80 -5.69
N GLN A 144 20.27 -3.68 -4.62
CA GLN A 144 19.24 -2.64 -4.49
C GLN A 144 19.84 -1.24 -4.39
N ALA A 145 20.94 -1.09 -3.64
CA ALA A 145 21.68 0.17 -3.54
C ALA A 145 22.25 0.59 -4.91
N LEU A 146 22.77 -0.37 -5.68
CA LEU A 146 23.31 -0.12 -7.02
C LEU A 146 22.20 0.20 -8.02
N PHE A 147 21.09 -0.53 -8.01
CA PHE A 147 19.90 -0.26 -8.83
C PHE A 147 19.41 1.17 -8.63
N SER A 148 19.25 1.59 -7.37
CA SER A 148 18.75 2.92 -7.01
C SER A 148 19.74 4.01 -7.44
N SER A 149 21.00 3.92 -7.02
CA SER A 149 22.00 4.97 -7.27
C SER A 149 22.29 5.16 -8.76
N VAL A 150 22.43 4.07 -9.51
CA VAL A 150 22.70 4.13 -10.95
C VAL A 150 21.43 4.56 -11.69
N GLY A 151 20.26 4.03 -11.30
CA GLY A 151 18.97 4.39 -11.91
C GLY A 151 18.64 5.87 -11.77
N ASP A 152 18.79 6.45 -10.58
CA ASP A 152 18.53 7.87 -10.31
C ASP A 152 19.44 8.78 -11.13
N PHE A 153 20.73 8.47 -11.19
CA PHE A 153 21.68 9.23 -12.02
C PHE A 153 21.28 9.15 -13.50
N VAL A 154 21.02 7.94 -14.01
CA VAL A 154 20.72 7.70 -15.43
C VAL A 154 19.44 8.43 -15.83
N ARG A 155 18.35 8.34 -15.06
CA ARG A 155 17.10 9.05 -15.37
C ARG A 155 17.31 10.56 -15.50
N ASN A 156 17.94 11.16 -14.48
CA ASN A 156 18.15 12.60 -14.42
C ASN A 156 19.06 13.12 -15.54
N ASP A 157 20.19 12.45 -15.76
CA ASP A 157 21.12 12.85 -16.82
C ASP A 157 20.50 12.61 -18.20
N PHE A 158 19.80 11.49 -18.42
CA PHE A 158 19.16 11.18 -19.70
C PHE A 158 18.14 12.23 -20.11
N VAL A 159 17.28 12.69 -19.19
CA VAL A 159 16.32 13.77 -19.43
C VAL A 159 17.04 15.05 -19.84
N GLN A 160 18.02 15.50 -19.04
CA GLN A 160 18.71 16.77 -19.26
C GLN A 160 19.56 16.76 -20.53
N ARG A 161 20.33 15.69 -20.73
CA ARG A 161 21.28 15.56 -21.84
C ARG A 161 20.58 15.49 -23.19
N ASN A 162 19.45 14.78 -23.25
CA ASN A 162 18.66 14.63 -24.46
C ASN A 162 17.59 15.72 -24.63
N ARG A 163 17.49 16.66 -23.67
CA ARG A 163 16.51 17.76 -23.66
C ARG A 163 15.06 17.26 -23.74
N LEU A 164 14.80 16.15 -23.05
CA LEU A 164 13.47 15.55 -22.98
C LEU A 164 12.62 16.27 -21.92
N THR A 165 11.32 16.07 -22.00
CA THR A 165 10.39 16.49 -20.95
C THR A 165 10.37 15.40 -19.89
N ALA A 166 10.59 15.76 -18.62
CA ALA A 166 10.40 14.84 -17.51
C ALA A 166 8.94 14.35 -17.47
N TYR A 167 8.75 13.09 -17.14
CA TYR A 167 7.44 12.46 -17.10
C TYR A 167 7.34 11.56 -15.86
N ASP A 168 6.12 11.38 -15.37
CA ASP A 168 5.83 10.57 -14.20
C ASP A 168 4.52 9.81 -14.43
N ASP A 169 4.57 8.49 -14.40
CA ASP A 169 3.37 7.65 -14.52
C ASP A 169 2.40 7.89 -13.34
N ASP A 170 2.91 8.24 -12.15
CA ASP A 170 2.05 8.53 -10.99
C ASP A 170 1.21 9.79 -11.23
N GLU A 171 1.73 10.77 -11.98
CA GLU A 171 0.94 11.93 -12.43
C GLU A 171 -0.22 11.49 -13.32
N PHE A 172 -0.03 10.48 -14.18
CA PHE A 172 -1.10 9.96 -15.03
C PHE A 172 -2.15 9.17 -14.22
N PHE A 173 -1.71 8.24 -13.37
CA PHE A 173 -2.59 7.38 -12.60
C PHE A 173 -3.36 8.14 -11.49
N SER A 174 -2.81 9.25 -10.99
CA SER A 174 -3.49 10.11 -10.01
C SER A 174 -4.60 10.98 -10.60
N ARG A 175 -4.68 11.12 -11.93
CA ARG A 175 -5.79 11.85 -12.58
C ARG A 175 -7.11 11.14 -12.35
N THR A 176 -8.18 11.90 -12.18
CA THR A 176 -9.54 11.32 -12.10
C THR A 176 -9.96 10.67 -13.42
N TYR A 177 -9.67 11.34 -14.55
CA TYR A 177 -10.05 10.91 -15.90
C TYR A 177 -8.89 11.04 -16.89
N THR A 178 -8.88 10.18 -17.92
CA THR A 178 -7.92 10.23 -19.03
C THR A 178 -8.27 11.37 -19.98
N TYR A 179 -9.55 11.55 -20.31
CA TYR A 179 -10.03 12.58 -21.22
C TYR A 179 -10.72 13.74 -20.48
N ASP A 180 -10.41 14.97 -20.90
CA ASP A 180 -11.10 16.17 -20.40
C ASP A 180 -12.42 16.36 -21.17
N SER A 181 -13.45 15.59 -20.76
CA SER A 181 -14.71 15.45 -21.49
C SER A 181 -15.94 15.35 -20.59
N GLU A 182 -17.13 15.25 -21.20
CA GLU A 182 -18.32 14.78 -20.49
C GLU A 182 -18.17 13.29 -20.15
N HIS A 183 -18.61 12.90 -18.95
CA HIS A 183 -18.47 11.53 -18.45
C HIS A 183 -19.82 10.88 -18.18
N VAL A 184 -19.92 9.59 -18.46
CA VAL A 184 -21.06 8.75 -18.12
C VAL A 184 -20.56 7.54 -17.35
N PHE A 185 -21.25 7.20 -16.26
CA PHE A 185 -20.91 6.03 -15.46
C PHE A 185 -21.99 4.97 -15.59
N ILE A 186 -21.54 3.74 -15.81
CA ILE A 186 -22.41 2.58 -15.96
C ILE A 186 -21.96 1.52 -14.96
N THR A 187 -22.84 1.18 -14.05
CA THR A 187 -22.70 -0.01 -13.21
C THR A 187 -22.92 -1.25 -14.07
N TYR A 188 -22.02 -2.22 -13.92
CA TYR A 188 -22.02 -3.48 -14.63
C TYR A 188 -22.03 -4.66 -13.65
N TYR A 189 -22.98 -5.59 -13.85
CA TYR A 189 -23.12 -6.80 -13.06
C TYR A 189 -22.64 -8.02 -13.86
N PRO A 190 -21.37 -8.46 -13.72
CA PRO A 190 -20.77 -9.49 -14.57
C PRO A 190 -21.49 -10.84 -14.51
N TYR A 191 -22.07 -11.19 -13.36
CA TYR A 191 -22.74 -12.48 -13.17
C TYR A 191 -24.24 -12.44 -13.46
N TYR A 192 -24.82 -11.27 -13.74
CA TYR A 192 -26.27 -11.16 -13.94
C TYR A 192 -26.78 -12.02 -15.11
N SER A 193 -26.03 -12.10 -16.22
CA SER A 193 -26.41 -12.95 -17.35
C SER A 193 -26.28 -14.45 -17.07
N VAL A 194 -25.52 -14.83 -16.04
CA VAL A 194 -25.27 -16.23 -15.67
C VAL A 194 -26.29 -16.72 -14.64
N ASN A 195 -26.53 -15.93 -13.59
CA ASN A 195 -27.35 -16.36 -12.44
C ASN A 195 -28.27 -15.26 -11.89
N GLY A 196 -28.32 -14.07 -12.49
CA GLY A 196 -29.14 -12.95 -12.02
C GLY A 196 -28.59 -12.21 -10.79
N SER A 197 -27.38 -12.56 -10.31
CA SER A 197 -26.75 -11.89 -9.17
C SER A 197 -26.28 -10.48 -9.55
N LYS A 198 -26.36 -9.57 -8.57
CA LYS A 198 -25.85 -8.20 -8.59
C LYS A 198 -24.82 -7.95 -7.48
N ASP A 199 -24.30 -9.02 -6.88
CA ASP A 199 -23.43 -8.92 -5.69
C ASP A 199 -22.03 -8.44 -6.06
N VAL A 200 -21.55 -8.83 -7.25
CA VAL A 200 -20.31 -8.29 -7.83
C VAL A 200 -20.67 -7.13 -8.73
N VAL A 201 -20.01 -6.00 -8.49
CA VAL A 201 -20.35 -4.72 -9.10
C VAL A 201 -19.08 -4.09 -9.65
N TRP A 202 -19.04 -3.88 -10.96
CA TRP A 202 -17.99 -3.09 -11.62
C TRP A 202 -18.57 -1.76 -12.09
N ILE A 203 -17.76 -0.72 -12.17
CA ILE A 203 -18.19 0.59 -12.68
C ILE A 203 -17.34 0.94 -13.89
N LEU A 204 -17.99 1.20 -15.02
CA LEU A 204 -17.35 1.65 -16.25
C LEU A 204 -17.41 3.18 -16.31
N CYS A 205 -16.26 3.82 -16.53
CA CYS A 205 -16.16 5.25 -16.86
C CYS A 205 -16.15 5.41 -18.37
N LEU A 206 -17.17 6.09 -18.90
CA LEU A 206 -17.23 6.45 -20.30
C LEU A 206 -16.93 7.92 -20.50
N SER A 207 -16.16 8.20 -21.54
CA SER A 207 -15.70 9.53 -21.92
C SER A 207 -15.99 9.80 -23.40
N GLN A 208 -15.95 11.07 -23.80
CA GLN A 208 -15.94 11.47 -25.21
C GLN A 208 -14.54 11.91 -25.65
N PRO A 209 -13.73 11.00 -26.25
CA PRO A 209 -12.30 11.23 -26.48
C PRO A 209 -11.97 12.18 -27.64
N ALA A 210 -12.92 12.43 -28.56
CA ALA A 210 -12.65 13.17 -29.81
C ALA A 210 -13.48 14.45 -29.96
N ARG A 211 -14.81 14.36 -29.81
CA ARG A 211 -15.73 15.51 -29.87
C ARG A 211 -16.60 15.55 -28.62
N GLN A 212 -16.73 16.74 -28.04
CA GLN A 212 -17.53 16.98 -26.84
C GLN A 212 -19.01 17.23 -27.16
N GLY A 213 -19.89 16.76 -26.27
CA GLY A 213 -21.32 17.00 -26.27
C GLY A 213 -22.10 16.19 -27.30
N GLU A 214 -23.20 16.77 -27.80
CA GLU A 214 -24.12 16.10 -28.71
C GLU A 214 -23.42 15.58 -29.97
N GLY A 215 -23.51 14.27 -30.19
CA GLY A 215 -22.88 13.59 -31.32
C GLY A 215 -21.43 13.16 -31.08
N GLY A 216 -20.80 13.52 -29.97
CA GLY A 216 -19.53 12.91 -29.59
C GLY A 216 -19.67 11.40 -29.43
N ILE A 217 -18.71 10.63 -29.95
CA ILE A 217 -18.64 9.19 -29.67
C ILE A 217 -18.19 8.95 -28.24
N TRP A 218 -18.66 7.86 -27.64
CA TRP A 218 -18.24 7.41 -26.32
C TRP A 218 -17.19 6.30 -26.43
N CYS A 219 -16.29 6.24 -25.44
CA CYS A 219 -15.44 5.08 -25.18
C CYS A 219 -15.45 4.77 -23.68
N VAL A 220 -15.19 3.52 -23.29
CA VAL A 220 -14.80 3.20 -21.91
C VAL A 220 -13.33 3.55 -21.78
N GLU A 221 -12.99 4.54 -20.97
CA GLU A 221 -11.59 4.94 -20.74
C GLU A 221 -10.97 4.23 -19.55
N ARG A 222 -11.80 3.86 -18.57
CA ARG A 222 -11.39 3.22 -17.32
C ARG A 222 -12.54 2.38 -16.76
N TRP A 223 -12.21 1.39 -15.95
CA TRP A 223 -13.20 0.64 -15.18
C TRP A 223 -12.67 0.32 -13.79
N ARG A 224 -13.60 0.21 -12.84
CA ARG A 224 -13.33 -0.14 -11.44
C ARG A 224 -13.96 -1.50 -11.13
N ASP A 225 -13.20 -2.38 -10.49
CA ASP A 225 -13.72 -3.65 -10.00
C ASP A 225 -14.44 -3.51 -8.63
N GLU A 226 -14.92 -4.62 -8.08
CA GLU A 226 -15.66 -4.64 -6.81
C GLU A 226 -14.81 -4.32 -5.57
N ILE A 227 -13.49 -4.44 -5.67
CA ILE A 227 -12.52 -4.16 -4.59
C ILE A 227 -11.81 -2.81 -4.78
N GLY A 228 -12.24 -2.02 -5.76
CA GLY A 228 -11.79 -0.65 -5.97
C GLY A 228 -10.56 -0.48 -6.86
N ASN A 229 -10.01 -1.54 -7.45
CA ASN A 229 -8.92 -1.39 -8.41
C ASN A 229 -9.42 -0.65 -9.65
N VAL A 230 -8.66 0.33 -10.10
CA VAL A 230 -8.96 1.10 -11.31
C VAL A 230 -8.04 0.64 -12.43
N TYR A 231 -8.65 0.25 -13.54
CA TYR A 231 -7.97 -0.20 -14.74
C TYR A 231 -8.21 0.81 -15.85
N VAL A 232 -7.12 1.32 -16.41
CA VAL A 232 -7.18 2.19 -17.59
C VAL A 232 -7.31 1.32 -18.84
N TYR A 233 -8.02 1.84 -19.84
CA TYR A 233 -8.21 1.15 -21.11
C TYR A 233 -7.90 2.06 -22.30
N PHE A 234 -6.99 1.58 -23.13
CA PHE A 234 -6.72 2.09 -24.47
C PHE A 234 -6.96 1.00 -25.52
N PRO A 235 -7.54 1.33 -26.68
CA PRO A 235 -7.80 0.36 -27.74
C PRO A 235 -6.49 -0.15 -28.35
N ASP A 236 -6.35 -1.47 -28.51
CA ASP A 236 -5.26 -2.07 -29.28
C ASP A 236 -5.59 -1.96 -30.78
N ALA A 237 -5.06 -0.93 -31.42
CA ALA A 237 -5.32 -0.58 -32.81
C ALA A 237 -4.09 -0.76 -33.70
N ASP A 238 -3.35 -1.87 -33.53
CA ASP A 238 -2.20 -2.24 -34.37
C ASP A 238 -1.14 -1.12 -34.48
N GLY A 239 -0.80 -0.50 -33.35
CA GLY A 239 0.21 0.57 -33.26
C GLY A 239 -0.31 1.98 -33.58
N VAL A 240 -1.63 2.17 -33.72
CA VAL A 240 -2.25 3.50 -33.83
C VAL A 240 -2.56 4.06 -32.43
N PRO A 241 -2.10 5.28 -32.09
CA PRO A 241 -2.45 5.91 -30.82
C PRO A 241 -3.95 6.16 -30.67
N SER A 242 -4.47 6.07 -29.44
CA SER A 242 -5.89 6.19 -29.14
C SER A 242 -6.50 7.50 -29.65
N ARG A 243 -5.76 8.61 -29.61
CA ARG A 243 -6.20 9.90 -30.15
C ARG A 243 -6.51 9.83 -31.65
N GLU A 244 -5.69 9.12 -32.42
CA GLU A 244 -5.89 8.98 -33.87
C GLU A 244 -7.01 7.98 -34.16
N TYR A 245 -7.04 6.88 -33.41
CA TYR A 245 -8.09 5.88 -33.48
C TYR A 245 -9.48 6.48 -33.24
N TYR A 246 -9.65 7.24 -32.15
CA TYR A 246 -10.94 7.85 -31.83
C TYR A 246 -11.30 9.00 -32.77
N ALA A 247 -10.33 9.76 -33.29
CA ALA A 247 -10.59 10.76 -34.31
C ALA A 247 -11.12 10.14 -35.62
N ALA A 248 -10.57 8.98 -36.02
CA ALA A 248 -11.06 8.22 -37.16
C ALA A 248 -12.48 7.72 -36.93
N LEU A 249 -12.75 7.08 -35.78
CA LEU A 249 -14.10 6.62 -35.41
C LEU A 249 -15.12 7.76 -35.36
N GLN A 250 -14.72 8.93 -34.85
CA GLN A 250 -15.61 10.10 -34.82
C GLN A 250 -15.99 10.55 -36.24
N THR A 251 -15.04 10.52 -37.17
CA THR A 251 -15.28 10.84 -38.58
C THR A 251 -16.23 9.84 -39.24
N GLU A 252 -16.05 8.55 -38.95
CA GLU A 252 -16.94 7.49 -39.45
C GLU A 252 -18.36 7.64 -38.89
N ALA A 253 -18.50 7.90 -37.59
CA ALA A 253 -19.78 8.15 -36.95
C ALA A 253 -20.47 9.38 -37.56
N ASP A 254 -19.74 10.46 -37.82
CA ASP A 254 -20.27 11.67 -38.45
C ASP A 254 -20.77 11.46 -39.88
N ALA A 255 -20.08 10.62 -40.65
CA ALA A 255 -20.52 10.23 -41.98
C ALA A 255 -21.78 9.35 -41.91
N ALA A 256 -21.80 8.35 -41.01
CA ALA A 256 -22.92 7.44 -40.83
C ALA A 256 -24.21 8.17 -40.42
N ARG A 257 -24.10 9.23 -39.60
CA ARG A 257 -25.24 10.06 -39.17
C ARG A 257 -25.97 10.78 -40.30
N GLN A 258 -25.35 10.91 -41.48
CA GLN A 258 -25.99 11.51 -42.64
C GLN A 258 -26.99 10.56 -43.32
N ASP A 259 -26.93 9.26 -42.99
CA ASP A 259 -27.88 8.27 -43.47
C ASP A 259 -29.23 8.40 -42.72
N PRO A 260 -30.37 8.54 -43.43
CA PRO A 260 -31.69 8.52 -42.81
C PRO A 260 -32.03 7.26 -42.00
N GLN A 261 -31.30 6.16 -42.18
CA GLN A 261 -31.47 4.90 -41.43
C GLN A 261 -30.55 4.77 -40.21
N PHE A 262 -29.74 5.78 -39.90
CA PHE A 262 -28.83 5.76 -38.77
C PHE A 262 -29.58 5.58 -37.44
N ASP A 263 -29.24 4.52 -36.71
CA ASP A 263 -29.78 4.25 -35.37
C ASP A 263 -28.76 4.67 -34.31
N ALA A 264 -29.01 5.83 -33.69
CA ALA A 264 -28.15 6.34 -32.63
C ALA A 264 -28.05 5.40 -31.43
N GLY A 265 -29.11 4.64 -31.12
CA GLY A 265 -29.18 3.74 -29.96
C GLY A 265 -28.38 2.45 -30.11
N HIS A 266 -27.86 2.16 -31.31
CA HIS A 266 -26.97 1.02 -31.57
C HIS A 266 -25.67 1.51 -32.23
N SER A 267 -25.15 2.62 -31.75
CA SER A 267 -23.96 3.27 -32.27
C SER A 267 -23.03 3.73 -31.15
N LEU A 268 -21.84 4.22 -31.51
CA LEU A 268 -20.91 4.81 -30.56
C LEU A 268 -21.43 6.10 -29.89
N LEU A 269 -22.59 6.63 -30.31
CA LEU A 269 -23.23 7.78 -29.66
C LEU A 269 -24.03 7.39 -28.41
N ASP A 270 -24.37 6.11 -28.26
CA ASP A 270 -25.07 5.61 -27.08
C ASP A 270 -24.06 4.96 -26.12
N PRO A 271 -23.84 5.53 -24.93
CA PRO A 271 -22.87 4.97 -23.98
C PRO A 271 -23.27 3.59 -23.46
N GLU A 272 -24.55 3.22 -23.41
CA GLU A 272 -24.97 1.87 -23.00
C GLU A 272 -24.60 0.83 -24.07
N HIS A 273 -24.80 1.16 -25.34
CA HIS A 273 -24.28 0.35 -26.44
C HIS A 273 -22.75 0.20 -26.37
N VAL A 274 -22.01 1.30 -26.14
CA VAL A 274 -20.54 1.26 -26.01
C VAL A 274 -20.09 0.40 -24.84
N ALA A 275 -20.72 0.51 -23.67
CA ALA A 275 -20.44 -0.34 -22.53
C ALA A 275 -20.70 -1.83 -22.84
N SER A 276 -21.80 -2.14 -23.54
CA SER A 276 -22.11 -3.49 -24.00
C SER A 276 -21.02 -4.06 -24.93
N GLU A 277 -20.57 -3.29 -25.92
CA GLU A 277 -19.51 -3.74 -26.83
C GLU A 277 -18.15 -3.87 -26.13
N PHE A 278 -17.85 -2.96 -25.19
CA PHE A 278 -16.65 -3.05 -24.36
C PHE A 278 -16.61 -4.35 -23.55
N VAL A 279 -17.66 -4.67 -22.78
CA VAL A 279 -17.64 -5.90 -21.95
C VAL A 279 -17.60 -7.18 -22.78
N LYS A 280 -18.17 -7.15 -24.00
CA LYS A 280 -18.06 -8.26 -24.96
C LYS A 280 -16.64 -8.42 -25.48
N GLY A 281 -16.01 -7.32 -25.90
CA GLY A 281 -14.68 -7.33 -26.49
C GLY A 281 -13.59 -7.63 -25.47
N VAL A 282 -13.65 -7.00 -24.31
CA VAL A 282 -12.57 -7.04 -23.30
C VAL A 282 -12.73 -8.23 -22.35
N PHE A 283 -13.94 -8.50 -21.85
CA PHE A 283 -14.17 -9.57 -20.89
C PHE A 283 -14.73 -10.85 -21.52
N GLY A 284 -15.14 -10.81 -22.79
CA GLY A 284 -15.82 -11.94 -23.43
C GLY A 284 -17.22 -12.20 -22.87
N HIS A 285 -17.79 -11.25 -22.15
CA HIS A 285 -19.10 -11.39 -21.50
C HIS A 285 -20.23 -11.10 -22.48
N THR A 286 -21.37 -11.77 -22.35
CA THR A 286 -22.58 -11.45 -23.12
C THR A 286 -23.61 -10.82 -22.18
N PRO A 287 -23.65 -9.48 -22.05
CA PRO A 287 -24.59 -8.81 -21.18
C PRO A 287 -26.03 -8.99 -21.68
N VAL A 288 -26.99 -8.96 -20.75
CA VAL A 288 -28.43 -9.03 -21.03
C VAL A 288 -29.14 -7.83 -20.41
N ALA A 289 -30.41 -7.63 -20.71
CA ALA A 289 -31.20 -6.58 -20.06
C ALA A 289 -31.18 -6.77 -18.53
N GLY A 290 -30.74 -5.74 -17.80
CA GLY A 290 -30.50 -5.79 -16.35
C GLY A 290 -29.04 -6.00 -15.94
N SER A 291 -28.13 -6.28 -16.88
CA SER A 291 -26.69 -6.30 -16.63
C SER A 291 -26.08 -4.91 -16.40
N PHE A 292 -26.78 -3.85 -16.80
CA PHE A 292 -26.29 -2.47 -16.71
C PHE A 292 -27.29 -1.56 -16.00
N GLU A 293 -26.76 -0.61 -15.23
CA GLU A 293 -27.52 0.49 -14.63
C GLU A 293 -26.72 1.80 -14.72
N ARG A 294 -27.38 2.91 -15.06
CA ARG A 294 -26.77 4.24 -15.02
C ARG A 294 -26.51 4.63 -13.56
N THR A 295 -25.36 5.24 -13.30
CA THR A 295 -25.00 5.78 -12.00
C THR A 295 -24.43 7.19 -12.16
N ASP A 296 -24.55 8.02 -11.14
CA ASP A 296 -24.16 9.43 -11.20
C ASP A 296 -22.67 9.66 -10.89
N SER A 297 -21.91 8.62 -10.54
CA SER A 297 -20.48 8.77 -10.22
C SER A 297 -19.66 7.53 -10.54
N PHE A 298 -18.35 7.72 -10.76
CA PHE A 298 -17.39 6.62 -11.00
C PHE A 298 -17.11 5.79 -9.74
N GLY A 299 -17.65 6.24 -8.60
CA GLY A 299 -17.63 5.51 -7.34
C GLY A 299 -16.34 5.69 -6.57
N THR A 300 -15.67 6.85 -6.67
CA THR A 300 -14.59 7.16 -5.72
C THR A 300 -15.17 7.16 -4.30
N PRO A 301 -14.43 6.74 -3.26
CA PRO A 301 -14.96 6.77 -1.90
C PRO A 301 -15.41 8.19 -1.50
N GLN A 302 -14.74 9.23 -1.99
CA GLN A 302 -15.16 10.62 -1.81
C GLN A 302 -16.56 10.90 -2.36
N GLU A 303 -16.84 10.48 -3.60
CA GLU A 303 -18.17 10.62 -4.20
C GLU A 303 -19.22 9.75 -3.52
N LEU A 304 -18.85 8.53 -3.12
CA LEU A 304 -19.75 7.61 -2.44
C LEU A 304 -20.19 8.17 -1.08
N PHE A 305 -19.26 8.63 -0.25
CA PHE A 305 -19.59 9.29 1.03
C PHE A 305 -20.41 10.58 0.84
N ALA A 306 -20.25 11.28 -0.28
CA ALA A 306 -21.01 12.50 -0.56
C ALA A 306 -22.51 12.24 -0.84
N ARG A 307 -22.92 10.99 -1.12
CA ARG A 307 -24.32 10.61 -1.35
C ARG A 307 -25.15 10.53 -0.08
N SER A 308 -24.49 10.38 1.07
CA SER A 308 -25.18 10.30 2.36
C SER A 308 -26.01 11.56 2.64
N SER A 309 -27.23 11.39 3.15
CA SER A 309 -28.05 12.47 3.67
C SER A 309 -27.49 13.07 4.97
N ARG A 310 -26.54 12.36 5.60
CA ARG A 310 -25.94 12.66 6.91
C ARG A 310 -26.95 12.69 8.07
N ASN A 311 -28.15 12.16 7.86
CA ASN A 311 -29.18 12.05 8.88
C ASN A 311 -29.45 10.57 9.18
N ILE A 312 -29.07 10.13 10.38
CA ILE A 312 -29.20 8.72 10.80
C ILE A 312 -30.64 8.20 10.69
N HIS A 313 -31.63 9.07 10.84
CA HIS A 313 -33.05 8.69 10.81
C HIS A 313 -33.53 8.26 9.42
N ASP A 314 -32.82 8.65 8.36
CA ASP A 314 -33.14 8.23 7.00
C ASP A 314 -32.73 6.76 6.75
N TYR A 315 -31.79 6.24 7.55
CA TYR A 315 -31.19 4.93 7.35
C TYR A 315 -31.59 3.90 8.40
N MET A 316 -31.82 4.33 9.65
CA MET A 316 -32.10 3.43 10.78
C MET A 316 -33.31 2.50 10.55
N PRO A 317 -34.45 2.94 9.99
CA PRO A 317 -35.57 2.03 9.73
C PRO A 317 -35.21 0.87 8.80
N LYS A 318 -34.39 1.14 7.78
CA LYS A 318 -33.93 0.13 6.82
C LYS A 318 -32.94 -0.82 7.48
N LEU A 319 -32.02 -0.28 8.28
CA LEU A 319 -31.05 -1.06 9.05
C LEU A 319 -31.71 -2.03 10.05
N ILE A 320 -32.78 -1.59 10.73
CA ILE A 320 -33.57 -2.46 11.63
C ILE A 320 -34.30 -3.56 10.84
N ALA A 321 -34.86 -3.22 9.69
CA ALA A 321 -35.66 -4.16 8.89
C ALA A 321 -34.82 -5.21 8.15
N GLU A 322 -33.65 -4.82 7.63
CA GLU A 322 -32.85 -5.60 6.71
C GLU A 322 -31.50 -6.05 7.29
N GLY A 323 -31.13 -5.54 8.48
CA GLY A 323 -29.82 -5.81 9.10
C GLY A 323 -28.69 -5.00 8.49
N LYS A 324 -27.44 -5.41 8.75
CA LYS A 324 -26.23 -4.68 8.33
C LYS A 324 -26.13 -4.41 6.82
N ASP A 325 -26.68 -5.29 6.00
CA ASP A 325 -26.63 -5.19 4.53
C ASP A 325 -27.70 -4.22 3.98
N GLY A 326 -28.62 -3.76 4.83
CA GLY A 326 -29.70 -2.85 4.42
C GLY A 326 -29.21 -1.45 4.04
N VAL A 327 -28.08 -1.01 4.57
CA VAL A 327 -27.56 0.35 4.35
C VAL A 327 -26.08 0.28 4.01
N SER A 328 -25.68 0.98 2.94
CA SER A 328 -24.27 1.05 2.56
C SER A 328 -23.44 1.78 3.63
N PRO A 329 -22.20 1.33 3.91
CA PRO A 329 -21.26 2.09 4.74
C PRO A 329 -21.08 3.55 4.29
N TYR A 330 -21.11 3.79 2.98
CA TYR A 330 -20.97 5.14 2.40
C TYR A 330 -22.13 6.06 2.73
N ASP A 331 -23.32 5.50 2.95
CA ASP A 331 -24.50 6.25 3.38
C ASP A 331 -24.51 6.41 4.91
N LEU A 332 -24.14 5.36 5.65
CA LEU A 332 -24.25 5.32 7.10
C LEU A 332 -23.20 6.18 7.81
N LEU A 333 -21.91 5.98 7.49
CA LEU A 333 -20.80 6.55 8.24
C LEU A 333 -20.79 8.10 8.25
N PRO A 334 -21.16 8.82 7.17
CA PRO A 334 -21.20 10.28 7.21
C PRO A 334 -22.20 10.86 8.21
N CYS A 335 -23.21 10.08 8.65
CA CYS A 335 -24.14 10.51 9.70
C CYS A 335 -23.42 10.74 11.05
N LEU A 336 -22.30 10.05 11.28
CA LEU A 336 -21.57 10.05 12.54
C LEU A 336 -20.81 11.37 12.78
N GLU A 337 -20.56 12.16 11.72
CA GLU A 337 -19.93 13.47 11.82
C GLU A 337 -20.73 14.44 12.72
N HIS A 338 -22.06 14.28 12.74
CA HIS A 338 -22.98 15.12 13.49
C HIS A 338 -23.52 14.47 14.77
N PHE A 339 -23.02 13.29 15.13
CA PHE A 339 -23.40 12.65 16.38
C PHE A 339 -22.91 13.44 17.59
N THR A 340 -23.78 13.45 18.59
CA THR A 340 -23.51 14.02 19.91
C THR A 340 -23.93 13.03 20.97
N LYS A 341 -23.59 13.31 22.23
CA LYS A 341 -24.02 12.48 23.36
C LYS A 341 -25.56 12.33 23.43
N ASP A 342 -26.30 13.35 23.02
CA ASP A 342 -27.77 13.33 23.04
C ASP A 342 -28.35 12.41 21.97
N THR A 343 -27.61 12.16 20.88
CA THR A 343 -28.10 11.34 19.76
C THR A 343 -28.35 9.88 20.17
N TRP A 344 -27.57 9.35 21.11
CA TRP A 344 -27.78 8.00 21.66
C TRP A 344 -29.16 7.85 22.32
N GLU A 345 -29.54 8.84 23.12
CA GLU A 345 -30.84 8.87 23.80
C GLU A 345 -31.99 9.16 22.85
N GLU A 346 -31.74 9.95 21.80
CA GLU A 346 -32.68 10.17 20.71
C GLU A 346 -33.00 8.86 19.97
N LEU A 347 -31.98 8.11 19.54
CA LEU A 347 -32.16 6.83 18.86
C LEU A 347 -32.91 5.82 19.72
N ARG A 348 -32.57 5.74 21.02
CA ARG A 348 -33.29 4.89 21.98
C ARG A 348 -34.77 5.27 22.11
N ARG A 349 -35.10 6.57 22.10
CA ARG A 349 -36.49 7.04 22.15
C ARG A 349 -37.25 6.79 20.84
N ALA A 350 -36.59 6.97 19.71
CA ALA A 350 -37.21 6.82 18.39
C ALA A 350 -37.44 5.35 18.01
N TYR A 351 -36.50 4.46 18.36
CA TYR A 351 -36.45 3.09 17.85
C TYR A 351 -36.44 2.00 18.94
N GLY A 352 -36.52 2.37 20.22
CA GLY A 352 -36.55 1.40 21.31
C GLY A 352 -35.20 0.71 21.55
N LEU A 353 -35.21 -0.61 21.72
CA LEU A 353 -34.01 -1.42 21.96
C LEU A 353 -33.51 -2.16 20.71
N GLU A 354 -34.32 -2.24 19.65
CA GLU A 354 -34.04 -3.08 18.47
C GLU A 354 -32.98 -2.48 17.54
N TRP A 355 -32.73 -1.17 17.63
CA TRP A 355 -31.79 -0.48 16.73
C TRP A 355 -30.32 -0.79 17.01
N TRP A 356 -29.96 -1.09 18.27
CA TRP A 356 -28.56 -1.12 18.69
C TRP A 356 -27.77 -2.25 18.00
N GLU A 357 -28.30 -3.47 17.99
CA GLU A 357 -27.58 -4.62 17.43
C GLU A 357 -27.36 -4.45 15.92
N SER A 358 -28.42 -4.10 15.17
CA SER A 358 -28.30 -3.84 13.73
C SER A 358 -27.35 -2.68 13.40
N PHE A 359 -27.35 -1.63 14.22
CA PHE A 359 -26.43 -0.51 14.07
C PHE A 359 -24.99 -0.90 14.38
N TRP A 360 -24.76 -1.62 15.48
CA TRP A 360 -23.44 -2.09 15.85
C TRP A 360 -22.84 -3.03 14.81
N ASP A 361 -23.61 -4.01 14.32
CA ASP A 361 -23.14 -4.94 13.28
C ASP A 361 -22.76 -4.20 12.00
N ALA A 362 -23.55 -3.20 11.59
CA ALA A 362 -23.24 -2.38 10.43
C ALA A 362 -21.97 -1.53 10.62
N LEU A 363 -21.77 -0.94 11.80
CA LEU A 363 -20.57 -0.17 12.10
C LEU A 363 -19.31 -1.04 12.18
N PHE A 364 -19.43 -2.24 12.76
CA PHE A 364 -18.31 -3.17 12.89
C PHE A 364 -17.88 -3.71 11.53
N ASP A 365 -18.84 -4.06 10.68
CA ASP A 365 -18.60 -4.48 9.29
C ASP A 365 -17.99 -3.34 8.46
N ALA A 366 -18.47 -2.10 8.66
CA ALA A 366 -17.97 -0.91 7.98
C ALA A 366 -16.63 -0.38 8.51
N ALA A 367 -16.07 -0.96 9.57
CA ALA A 367 -14.89 -0.41 10.25
C ALA A 367 -13.63 -0.41 9.37
N LEU A 368 -13.51 -1.46 8.56
CA LEU A 368 -12.40 -1.67 7.64
C LEU A 368 -12.91 -1.58 6.20
N SER A 369 -12.07 -1.00 5.33
CA SER A 369 -12.34 -0.82 3.92
C SER A 369 -12.10 -2.11 3.16
N ASP A 370 -13.05 -2.49 2.32
CA ASP A 370 -12.82 -3.49 1.27
C ASP A 370 -12.11 -2.90 0.04
N MET A 371 -12.02 -1.56 -0.04
CA MET A 371 -11.27 -0.82 -1.07
C MET A 371 -9.82 -0.58 -0.63
N ALA A 372 -8.99 -1.63 -0.62
CA ALA A 372 -7.59 -1.55 -0.19
C ALA A 372 -6.73 -0.65 -1.08
N ALA A 373 -7.11 -0.47 -2.36
CA ALA A 373 -6.39 0.36 -3.32
C ALA A 373 -6.60 1.87 -3.11
N ASP A 374 -7.62 2.28 -2.35
CA ASP A 374 -7.92 3.69 -2.10
C ASP A 374 -7.79 4.03 -0.61
N PRO A 375 -6.62 4.55 -0.17
CA PRO A 375 -6.39 4.86 1.24
C PRO A 375 -7.36 5.91 1.77
N TYR A 376 -7.95 6.75 0.90
CA TYR A 376 -8.95 7.73 1.31
C TYR A 376 -10.18 7.07 1.94
N ASP A 377 -10.59 5.88 1.49
CA ASP A 377 -11.75 5.19 2.07
C ASP A 377 -11.51 4.86 3.54
N GLN A 378 -10.40 4.19 3.85
CA GLN A 378 -10.07 3.84 5.22
C GLN A 378 -9.85 5.09 6.09
N ILE A 379 -9.21 6.13 5.56
CA ILE A 379 -9.02 7.41 6.27
C ILE A 379 -10.38 8.01 6.66
N MET A 380 -11.37 8.00 5.77
CA MET A 380 -12.71 8.52 6.08
C MET A 380 -13.48 7.64 7.05
N ARG A 381 -13.34 6.30 6.98
CA ARG A 381 -13.90 5.38 7.96
C ARG A 381 -13.32 5.61 9.35
N ASN A 382 -12.01 5.81 9.46
CA ASN A 382 -11.31 6.17 10.69
C ASN A 382 -11.85 7.49 11.24
N TYR A 383 -12.04 8.49 10.38
CA TYR A 383 -12.61 9.78 10.75
C TYR A 383 -14.03 9.65 11.32
N TYR A 384 -14.97 9.04 10.59
CA TYR A 384 -16.37 8.96 11.03
C TYR A 384 -16.54 8.11 12.30
N LEU A 385 -15.81 7.00 12.42
CA LEU A 385 -15.87 6.16 13.62
C LEU A 385 -15.14 6.80 14.82
N GLY A 386 -14.12 7.62 14.59
CA GLY A 386 -13.54 8.48 15.63
C GLY A 386 -14.52 9.54 16.12
N LYS A 387 -15.31 10.16 15.23
CA LYS A 387 -16.38 11.11 15.63
C LYS A 387 -17.45 10.43 16.48
N LEU A 388 -17.87 9.23 16.08
CA LEU A 388 -18.76 8.38 16.87
C LEU A 388 -18.20 8.11 18.26
N PHE A 389 -16.94 7.67 18.36
CA PHE A 389 -16.30 7.37 19.63
C PHE A 389 -16.23 8.59 20.56
N LEU A 390 -15.88 9.77 20.02
CA LEU A 390 -15.86 11.02 20.79
C LEU A 390 -17.27 11.45 21.28
N ALA A 391 -18.32 11.08 20.54
CA ALA A 391 -19.70 11.30 20.94
C ALA A 391 -20.24 10.24 21.92
N SER A 392 -19.49 9.17 22.18
CA SER A 392 -19.90 8.08 23.08
C SER A 392 -19.57 8.34 24.54
N ASP A 393 -20.38 7.78 25.44
CA ASP A 393 -20.07 7.64 26.86
C ASP A 393 -20.56 6.30 27.43
N GLY A 394 -20.08 5.95 28.62
CA GLY A 394 -20.45 4.71 29.33
C GLY A 394 -20.32 3.45 28.45
N ALA A 395 -21.38 2.64 28.40
CA ALA A 395 -21.40 1.38 27.65
C ALA A 395 -21.22 1.57 26.13
N TYR A 396 -21.63 2.72 25.57
CA TYR A 396 -21.42 3.01 24.15
C TYR A 396 -19.94 3.27 23.86
N ALA A 397 -19.24 3.95 24.78
CA ALA A 397 -17.80 4.19 24.65
C ALA A 397 -17.01 2.89 24.75
N GLU A 398 -17.37 1.99 25.68
CA GLU A 398 -16.75 0.66 25.80
C GLU A 398 -16.89 -0.18 24.52
N ARG A 399 -18.04 -0.09 23.86
CA ARG A 399 -18.28 -0.78 22.57
C ARG A 399 -17.51 -0.11 21.44
N THR A 400 -17.69 1.19 21.24
CA THR A 400 -17.07 1.93 20.13
C THR A 400 -15.54 2.00 20.22
N ALA A 401 -14.96 1.87 21.41
CA ALA A 401 -13.52 1.69 21.60
C ALA A 401 -12.94 0.50 20.82
N GLN A 402 -13.73 -0.57 20.63
CA GLN A 402 -13.30 -1.74 19.86
C GLN A 402 -13.07 -1.38 18.39
N LEU A 403 -13.88 -0.48 17.82
CA LEU A 403 -13.75 -0.03 16.43
C LEU A 403 -12.47 0.80 16.25
N VAL A 404 -12.24 1.75 17.16
CA VAL A 404 -11.05 2.60 17.13
C VAL A 404 -9.77 1.77 17.28
N LEU A 405 -9.75 0.80 18.20
CA LEU A 405 -8.61 -0.10 18.36
C LEU A 405 -8.44 -1.05 17.16
N LEU A 406 -9.54 -1.55 16.58
CA LEU A 406 -9.51 -2.36 15.36
C LEU A 406 -8.90 -1.60 14.19
N GLN A 407 -9.31 -0.34 13.98
CA GLN A 407 -8.80 0.52 12.92
C GLN A 407 -7.32 0.87 13.12
N TRP A 408 -6.91 1.17 14.34
CA TRP A 408 -5.51 1.42 14.67
C TRP A 408 -4.62 0.19 14.37
N ASN A 409 -5.05 -0.99 14.81
CA ASN A 409 -4.32 -2.22 14.60
C ASN A 409 -4.32 -2.68 13.13
N HIS A 410 -5.33 -2.29 12.35
CA HIS A 410 -5.40 -2.58 10.93
C HIS A 410 -4.36 -1.76 10.13
N HIS A 411 -4.33 -0.44 10.32
CA HIS A 411 -3.37 0.42 9.63
C HIS A 411 -3.15 1.75 10.36
N ASN A 412 -2.22 1.77 11.33
CA ASN A 412 -1.93 2.93 12.18
C ASN A 412 -1.58 4.21 11.39
N ARG A 413 -0.85 4.15 10.27
CA ARG A 413 -0.56 5.30 9.39
C ARG A 413 -1.82 5.95 8.81
N LEU A 414 -2.74 5.15 8.27
CA LEU A 414 -4.01 5.68 7.76
C LEU A 414 -4.90 6.21 8.88
N TYR A 415 -4.78 5.66 10.09
CA TYR A 415 -5.44 6.22 11.27
C TYR A 415 -4.84 7.58 11.66
N SER A 416 -3.51 7.68 11.73
CA SER A 416 -2.80 8.93 11.99
C SER A 416 -3.15 10.00 10.95
N ALA A 417 -3.18 9.66 9.65
CA ALA A 417 -3.60 10.57 8.59
C ALA A 417 -5.06 11.04 8.75
N ALA A 418 -5.95 10.21 9.32
CA ALA A 418 -7.32 10.61 9.61
C ALA A 418 -7.41 11.65 10.74
N LEU A 419 -6.44 11.70 11.66
CA LEU A 419 -6.42 12.67 12.76
C LEU A 419 -6.37 14.13 12.26
N ASP A 420 -5.80 14.37 11.07
CA ASP A 420 -5.74 15.70 10.45
C ASP A 420 -7.13 16.25 10.06
N LYS A 421 -8.15 15.39 10.00
CA LYS A 421 -9.55 15.80 9.73
C LYS A 421 -10.30 16.23 10.99
N PHE A 422 -9.75 15.97 12.18
CA PHE A 422 -10.35 16.38 13.45
C PHE A 422 -9.88 17.78 13.85
N THR A 423 -10.61 18.43 14.75
CA THR A 423 -10.05 19.60 15.43
C THR A 423 -8.85 19.18 16.30
N PRO A 424 -7.87 20.06 16.58
CA PRO A 424 -6.71 19.70 17.38
C PRO A 424 -7.08 19.07 18.74
N SER A 425 -8.09 19.61 19.41
CA SER A 425 -8.56 19.07 20.70
C SER A 425 -9.20 17.69 20.58
N GLU A 426 -9.89 17.39 19.48
CA GLU A 426 -10.47 16.07 19.23
C GLU A 426 -9.37 15.06 18.90
N ALA A 427 -8.40 15.44 18.05
CA ALA A 427 -7.25 14.61 17.72
C ALA A 427 -6.43 14.26 18.99
N ASP A 428 -6.15 15.24 19.84
CA ASP A 428 -5.43 15.03 21.10
C ASP A 428 -6.21 14.10 22.05
N SER A 429 -7.54 14.25 22.10
CA SER A 429 -8.41 13.36 22.88
C SER A 429 -8.34 11.93 22.36
N LEU A 430 -8.43 11.73 21.04
CA LEU A 430 -8.33 10.43 20.40
C LEU A 430 -6.97 9.77 20.67
N ARG A 431 -5.85 10.51 20.52
CA ARG A 431 -4.51 10.00 20.86
C ARG A 431 -4.43 9.53 22.30
N GLY A 432 -4.94 10.32 23.24
CA GLY A 432 -4.97 9.97 24.66
C GLY A 432 -5.78 8.70 24.95
N TYR A 433 -7.01 8.61 24.41
CA TYR A 433 -7.84 7.42 24.56
C TYR A 433 -7.19 6.19 23.93
N LEU A 434 -6.68 6.32 22.71
CA LEU A 434 -6.08 5.23 21.97
C LEU A 434 -4.79 4.74 22.62
N SER A 435 -3.98 5.62 23.20
CA SER A 435 -2.81 5.23 24.01
C SER A 435 -3.23 4.32 25.17
N GLY A 436 -4.31 4.67 25.87
CA GLY A 436 -4.93 3.81 26.87
C GLY A 436 -5.40 2.47 26.27
N LEU A 437 -6.16 2.49 25.17
CA LEU A 437 -6.67 1.27 24.55
C LEU A 437 -5.56 0.30 24.12
N VAL A 438 -4.47 0.83 23.54
CA VAL A 438 -3.28 0.07 23.15
C VAL A 438 -2.66 -0.59 24.38
N SER A 439 -2.41 0.18 25.44
CA SER A 439 -1.86 -0.35 26.69
C SER A 439 -2.72 -1.45 27.32
N TYR A 440 -4.05 -1.30 27.28
CA TYR A 440 -4.99 -2.24 27.90
C TYR A 440 -5.44 -3.38 26.99
N SER A 441 -4.93 -3.46 25.76
CA SER A 441 -5.18 -4.57 24.84
C SER A 441 -4.90 -5.93 25.50
N GLU A 442 -5.56 -7.00 25.02
CA GLU A 442 -5.39 -8.35 25.57
C GLU A 442 -3.98 -8.95 25.36
N ASP A 443 -3.06 -8.19 24.76
CA ASP A 443 -1.67 -8.61 24.58
C ASP A 443 -1.02 -8.99 25.92
N ALA A 444 -0.28 -10.09 25.89
CA ALA A 444 0.52 -10.61 26.99
C ALA A 444 1.77 -9.76 27.25
N PHE A 445 2.28 -9.07 26.24
CA PHE A 445 3.53 -8.32 26.27
C PHE A 445 3.32 -6.91 26.81
N LYS A 446 2.97 -6.82 28.10
CA LYS A 446 2.83 -5.56 28.83
C LYS A 446 3.36 -5.60 30.25
N VAL A 447 3.71 -4.42 30.76
CA VAL A 447 4.09 -4.18 32.16
C VAL A 447 3.05 -3.28 32.80
N ASP A 448 2.56 -3.71 33.96
CA ASP A 448 1.77 -2.95 34.91
C ASP A 448 2.70 -2.31 35.95
N PHE A 449 2.68 -0.99 36.07
CA PHE A 449 3.47 -0.21 37.03
C PHE A 449 2.62 0.22 38.22
N PHE A 450 2.90 -0.36 39.40
CA PHE A 450 2.27 0.02 40.67
C PHE A 450 3.28 0.73 41.58
N PRO A 451 2.89 1.76 42.36
CA PRO A 451 1.54 2.34 42.53
C PRO A 451 1.21 3.48 41.54
N GLN A 452 2.00 3.65 40.48
CA GLN A 452 1.87 4.80 39.57
C GLN A 452 0.66 4.69 38.60
N ASP A 453 -0.13 3.61 38.69
CA ASP A 453 -1.30 3.29 37.85
C ASP A 453 -0.99 3.53 36.35
N GLY A 454 0.08 2.89 35.86
CA GLY A 454 0.50 2.96 34.46
C GLY A 454 0.63 1.58 33.83
N ARG A 455 0.27 1.45 32.56
CA ARG A 455 0.44 0.21 31.79
C ARG A 455 1.06 0.54 30.44
N ILE A 456 2.11 -0.20 30.07
CA ILE A 456 2.76 -0.07 28.76
C ILE A 456 2.94 -1.45 28.17
N SER A 457 2.47 -1.62 26.94
CA SER A 457 2.68 -2.81 26.10
C SER A 457 3.72 -2.58 25.01
N LEU A 458 4.31 -3.66 24.51
CA LEU A 458 5.09 -3.65 23.26
C LEU A 458 4.14 -3.46 22.07
N ASN A 459 3.95 -2.21 21.63
CA ASN A 459 3.00 -1.87 20.57
C ASN A 459 3.28 -0.48 19.97
N ALA A 460 2.58 -0.15 18.88
CA ALA A 460 2.56 1.19 18.29
C ALA A 460 1.58 2.10 19.06
N TYR A 461 2.07 3.29 19.42
CA TYR A 461 1.31 4.33 20.11
C TYR A 461 1.11 5.55 19.21
N PRO A 462 -0.02 6.26 19.38
CA PRO A 462 -0.35 7.45 18.59
C PRO A 462 0.27 8.75 19.15
N ASP A 463 1.08 8.64 20.20
CA ASP A 463 1.80 9.74 20.83
C ASP A 463 3.06 9.19 21.52
N GLY A 464 4.03 10.08 21.74
CA GLY A 464 5.31 9.73 22.36
C GLY A 464 5.21 9.43 23.84
N PHE A 465 6.36 9.18 24.48
CA PHE A 465 6.43 9.04 25.94
C PHE A 465 5.79 10.27 26.63
N PRO A 466 4.87 10.09 27.60
CA PRO A 466 4.71 8.94 28.48
C PRO A 466 3.67 7.90 28.04
N PHE A 467 3.25 7.87 26.77
CA PHE A 467 2.33 6.85 26.23
C PHE A 467 0.99 6.78 26.99
N GLY A 468 0.42 7.94 27.32
CA GLY A 468 -0.82 8.04 28.08
C GLY A 468 -0.71 7.65 29.57
N THR A 469 0.50 7.47 30.10
CA THR A 469 0.75 7.18 31.51
C THR A 469 1.23 8.42 32.29
N ASN A 470 1.38 8.28 33.61
CA ASN A 470 1.97 9.31 34.48
C ASN A 470 3.47 9.05 34.77
N LEU A 471 4.13 8.18 34.00
CA LEU A 471 5.55 7.87 34.20
C LEU A 471 6.42 9.11 33.92
N THR A 472 7.48 9.26 34.71
CA THR A 472 8.46 10.34 34.55
C THR A 472 9.83 9.78 34.20
N ALA A 473 10.49 10.39 33.22
CA ALA A 473 11.86 10.08 32.85
C ALA A 473 12.86 10.83 33.76
N SER A 474 13.95 10.17 34.15
CA SER A 474 15.14 10.84 34.73
C SER A 474 16.18 11.17 33.65
N GLY A 475 16.15 10.47 32.51
CA GLY A 475 16.98 10.72 31.34
C GLY A 475 16.31 10.24 30.05
N SER A 476 16.71 10.84 28.94
CA SER A 476 16.31 10.43 27.60
C SER A 476 17.47 10.58 26.64
N GLU A 477 17.68 9.57 25.79
CA GLU A 477 18.68 9.60 24.72
C GLU A 477 17.99 9.25 23.39
N THR A 478 18.23 10.07 22.37
CA THR A 478 17.68 9.86 21.03
C THR A 478 18.83 9.82 20.03
N PHE A 479 18.87 8.78 19.20
CA PHE A 479 19.88 8.60 18.17
C PHE A 479 19.30 7.89 16.94
N HIS A 480 19.97 8.03 15.81
CA HIS A 480 19.61 7.31 14.59
C HIS A 480 20.35 5.97 14.56
N ALA A 481 19.61 4.88 14.40
CA ALA A 481 20.14 3.53 14.26
C ALA A 481 19.98 3.06 12.80
N GLU A 482 21.09 2.68 12.17
CA GLU A 482 21.09 2.15 10.81
C GLU A 482 20.15 0.94 10.70
N GLY A 483 19.22 0.98 9.74
CA GLY A 483 18.20 -0.05 9.54
C GLY A 483 16.96 0.01 10.44
N LEU A 484 16.97 0.82 11.52
CA LEU A 484 15.84 0.97 12.46
C LEU A 484 15.24 2.38 12.52
N GLY A 485 15.93 3.38 11.96
CA GLY A 485 15.48 4.76 11.99
C GLY A 485 15.80 5.45 13.31
N GLN A 486 14.93 6.36 13.75
CA GLN A 486 15.15 7.13 14.97
C GLN A 486 14.70 6.35 16.20
N VAL A 487 15.65 6.09 17.11
CA VAL A 487 15.44 5.35 18.36
C VAL A 487 15.51 6.32 19.53
N THR A 488 14.57 6.20 20.47
CA THR A 488 14.64 6.89 21.76
C THR A 488 14.65 5.90 22.91
N ILE A 489 15.58 6.10 23.82
CA ILE A 489 15.71 5.39 25.10
C ILE A 489 15.26 6.36 26.20
N ILE A 490 14.34 5.89 27.04
CA ILE A 490 13.89 6.58 28.24
C ILE A 490 14.38 5.80 29.45
N ASP A 491 15.11 6.48 30.33
CA ASP A 491 15.60 5.93 31.59
C ASP A 491 14.94 6.64 32.78
N SER A 492 14.67 5.88 33.82
CA SER A 492 14.20 6.38 35.11
C SER A 492 14.69 5.50 36.27
N ASP A 493 14.35 5.87 37.49
CA ASP A 493 14.66 5.05 38.67
C ASP A 493 13.82 3.75 38.65
N GLY A 494 14.47 2.64 38.27
CA GLY A 494 13.86 1.31 38.25
C GLY A 494 13.10 0.94 36.96
N PHE A 495 13.16 1.73 35.89
CA PHE A 495 12.68 1.30 34.57
C PHE A 495 13.44 1.93 33.40
N GLN A 496 13.43 1.23 32.27
CA GLN A 496 13.89 1.71 30.97
C GLN A 496 12.88 1.32 29.89
N LEU A 497 12.65 2.21 28.93
CA LEU A 497 11.84 1.98 27.74
C LEU A 497 12.65 2.30 26.50
N LYS A 498 12.43 1.56 25.41
CA LYS A 498 12.95 1.92 24.09
C LYS A 498 11.83 1.89 23.07
N TYR A 499 11.81 2.91 22.21
CA TYR A 499 10.84 3.00 21.14
C TYR A 499 11.46 3.56 19.87
N LEU A 500 10.85 3.19 18.74
CA LEU A 500 11.13 3.72 17.41
C LEU A 500 10.17 4.89 17.14
N ASP A 501 10.66 5.94 16.51
CA ASP A 501 9.83 6.93 15.81
C ASP A 501 9.60 6.40 14.39
N GLU A 502 8.38 5.93 14.11
CA GLU A 502 8.00 5.36 12.81
C GLU A 502 7.49 6.43 11.83
N GLU A 503 7.71 7.71 12.15
CA GLU A 503 7.19 8.89 11.47
C GLU A 503 5.66 9.04 11.64
N GLU A 504 5.10 10.15 11.13
CA GLU A 504 3.65 10.44 11.16
C GLU A 504 2.99 10.38 12.56
N GLY A 505 3.79 10.62 13.62
CA GLY A 505 3.33 10.60 15.00
C GLY A 505 3.08 9.21 15.56
N ILE A 506 3.73 8.18 15.01
CA ILE A 506 3.60 6.78 15.44
C ILE A 506 4.88 6.36 16.16
N TYR A 507 4.72 5.81 17.37
CA TYR A 507 5.84 5.42 18.23
C TYR A 507 5.74 3.95 18.62
N TYR A 508 6.65 3.12 18.13
CA TYR A 508 6.65 1.68 18.42
C TYR A 508 7.52 1.36 19.63
N VAL A 509 6.89 1.01 20.76
CA VAL A 509 7.60 0.53 21.96
C VAL A 509 8.02 -0.91 21.74
N TYR A 510 9.33 -1.15 21.64
CA TYR A 510 9.89 -2.47 21.37
C TYR A 510 10.68 -3.04 22.55
N CYS A 511 10.98 -2.25 23.59
CA CYS A 511 11.64 -2.76 24.79
C CYS A 511 11.15 -2.07 26.06
N ILE A 512 10.91 -2.85 27.11
CA ILE A 512 10.56 -2.40 28.45
C ILE A 512 11.38 -3.20 29.45
N ARG A 513 12.13 -2.55 30.34
CA ARG A 513 12.85 -3.19 31.44
C ARG A 513 12.46 -2.53 32.74
N THR A 514 12.31 -3.32 33.80
CA THR A 514 12.01 -2.77 35.12
C THR A 514 12.54 -3.64 36.26
N THR A 515 13.03 -2.97 37.30
CA THR A 515 13.36 -3.54 38.63
C THR A 515 12.49 -2.91 39.72
N MET A 516 11.52 -2.08 39.34
CA MET A 516 10.63 -1.38 40.26
C MET A 516 9.76 -2.39 41.02
N GLU A 517 9.89 -2.40 42.34
CA GLU A 517 9.11 -3.29 43.21
C GLU A 517 7.60 -3.12 42.96
N GLY A 518 6.90 -4.23 42.75
CA GLY A 518 5.47 -4.23 42.42
C GLY A 518 5.12 -4.05 40.94
N ALA A 519 6.07 -3.64 40.08
CA ALA A 519 5.86 -3.68 38.63
C ALA A 519 5.72 -5.14 38.17
N SER A 520 4.75 -5.44 37.31
CA SER A 520 4.39 -6.82 36.99
C SER A 520 4.10 -7.07 35.52
N ALA A 521 4.41 -8.28 35.06
CA ALA A 521 4.01 -8.80 33.76
C ALA A 521 3.32 -10.16 33.98
N LYS A 522 2.20 -10.40 33.26
CA LYS A 522 1.38 -11.62 33.41
C LYS A 522 1.05 -11.98 34.87
N GLY A 523 0.92 -10.97 35.74
CA GLY A 523 0.57 -11.14 37.16
C GLY A 523 1.69 -11.71 38.04
N VAL A 524 2.96 -11.61 37.59
CA VAL A 524 4.18 -11.85 38.38
C VAL A 524 4.92 -10.53 38.51
N ALA A 525 5.20 -10.10 39.73
CA ALA A 525 5.80 -8.80 40.03
C ALA A 525 7.28 -8.90 40.40
N ALA A 526 8.04 -7.83 40.15
CA ALA A 526 9.36 -7.66 40.75
C ALA A 526 9.20 -7.59 42.29
N GLY A 527 9.99 -8.40 42.99
CA GLY A 527 9.89 -8.64 44.43
C GLY A 527 9.15 -9.93 44.81
N ASP A 528 8.37 -10.52 43.90
CA ASP A 528 7.69 -11.80 44.16
C ASP A 528 8.70 -12.94 44.35
N PRO A 529 8.37 -13.96 45.16
CA PRO A 529 9.16 -15.18 45.24
C PRO A 529 9.14 -15.93 43.88
N GLU A 530 10.22 -16.64 43.54
CA GLU A 530 10.35 -17.39 42.27
C GLU A 530 9.17 -18.34 42.05
N GLU A 531 8.61 -18.93 43.12
CA GLU A 531 7.47 -19.84 43.05
C GLU A 531 6.23 -19.21 42.40
N ARG A 532 6.11 -17.88 42.43
CA ARG A 532 4.99 -17.14 41.82
C ARG A 532 4.93 -17.30 40.30
N LEU A 533 6.07 -17.56 39.65
CA LEU A 533 6.09 -17.88 38.22
C LEU A 533 5.20 -19.09 37.92
N TRP A 534 5.23 -20.10 38.78
CA TRP A 534 4.51 -21.37 38.57
C TRP A 534 3.01 -21.28 38.89
N ASP A 535 2.54 -20.19 39.50
CA ASP A 535 1.12 -19.87 39.63
C ASP A 535 0.53 -19.34 38.31
N ARG A 536 1.40 -18.82 37.42
CA ARG A 536 1.01 -18.07 36.20
C ARG A 536 1.43 -18.74 34.91
N TRP A 537 2.49 -19.55 34.96
CA TRP A 537 3.10 -20.21 33.83
C TRP A 537 3.18 -21.72 34.03
N SER A 538 2.94 -22.47 32.96
CA SER A 538 3.28 -23.88 32.87
C SER A 538 4.80 -24.01 32.75
N ARG A 539 5.39 -25.10 33.25
CA ARG A 539 6.85 -25.28 33.25
C ARG A 539 7.44 -25.39 31.85
N GLU A 540 6.62 -25.80 30.89
CA GLU A 540 6.99 -25.96 29.49
C GLU A 540 7.01 -24.62 28.74
N GLU A 541 6.35 -23.59 29.26
CA GLU A 541 6.27 -22.26 28.62
C GLU A 541 7.49 -21.40 28.92
N LEU A 542 8.13 -21.58 30.09
CA LEU A 542 9.30 -20.82 30.49
C LEU A 542 10.59 -21.61 30.28
N ARG A 543 11.46 -21.09 29.41
CA ARG A 543 12.82 -21.62 29.25
C ARG A 543 13.74 -20.98 30.27
N LYS A 544 14.45 -21.82 31.04
CA LYS A 544 15.47 -21.37 31.97
C LYS A 544 16.76 -21.02 31.21
N LEU A 545 17.28 -19.82 31.46
CA LEU A 545 18.52 -19.30 30.91
C LEU A 545 19.57 -19.17 32.02
N SER A 546 20.78 -19.65 31.74
CA SER A 546 21.95 -19.40 32.61
C SER A 546 22.56 -18.02 32.39
N ARG A 547 22.32 -17.43 31.21
CA ARG A 547 22.71 -16.06 30.86
C ARG A 547 21.65 -15.39 30.00
N ILE A 548 21.46 -14.09 30.20
CA ILE A 548 20.57 -13.25 29.40
C ILE A 548 21.36 -12.54 28.29
N SER A 549 20.70 -11.73 27.46
CA SER A 549 21.37 -11.01 26.38
C SER A 549 22.40 -10.02 26.95
N HIS A 550 23.48 -9.74 26.20
CA HIS A 550 24.50 -8.78 26.64
C HIS A 550 23.89 -7.39 26.92
N GLU A 551 22.86 -7.02 26.19
CA GLU A 551 22.16 -5.75 26.39
C GLU A 551 21.35 -5.75 27.69
N ASP A 552 20.61 -6.82 27.98
CA ASP A 552 19.87 -6.96 29.25
C ASP A 552 20.84 -7.04 30.45
N GLU A 553 21.97 -7.77 30.34
CA GLU A 553 23.01 -7.76 31.38
C GLU A 553 23.60 -6.37 31.60
N GLY A 554 23.72 -5.58 30.53
CA GLY A 554 24.19 -4.19 30.60
C GLY A 554 23.29 -3.29 31.44
N TRP A 555 21.97 -3.56 31.47
CA TRP A 555 21.00 -2.77 32.24
C TRP A 555 20.70 -3.36 33.62
N PHE A 556 20.36 -4.66 33.70
CA PHE A 556 20.04 -5.33 34.97
C PHE A 556 21.27 -5.58 35.85
N GLY A 557 22.46 -5.64 35.23
CA GLY A 557 23.69 -6.08 35.87
C GLY A 557 23.87 -7.61 35.82
N GLY A 558 25.11 -8.06 36.01
CA GLY A 558 25.48 -9.48 35.94
C GLY A 558 25.30 -10.30 37.24
N ASP A 559 24.63 -9.74 38.25
CA ASP A 559 24.49 -10.35 39.58
C ASP A 559 23.06 -10.91 39.77
N TYR A 560 22.80 -12.05 39.13
CA TYR A 560 21.55 -12.80 39.16
C TYR A 560 21.82 -14.32 39.12
N ASP A 561 20.87 -15.13 39.58
CA ASP A 561 21.01 -16.60 39.65
C ASP A 561 20.66 -17.26 38.31
N CYS A 562 19.58 -16.83 37.67
CA CYS A 562 19.13 -17.28 36.35
C CYS A 562 18.05 -16.35 35.77
N GLY A 563 17.73 -16.53 34.50
CA GLY A 563 16.55 -15.92 33.86
C GLY A 563 15.52 -16.98 33.47
N TYR A 564 14.24 -16.64 33.50
CA TYR A 564 13.18 -17.42 32.85
C TYR A 564 12.58 -16.60 31.72
N VAL A 565 12.58 -17.15 30.50
CA VAL A 565 12.07 -16.47 29.32
C VAL A 565 10.89 -17.20 28.71
N TYR A 566 9.88 -16.44 28.34
CA TYR A 566 8.79 -16.85 27.46
C TYR A 566 8.99 -16.23 26.08
N VAL A 567 8.94 -17.07 25.04
CA VAL A 567 8.90 -16.65 23.64
C VAL A 567 7.82 -17.49 22.95
N PRO A 568 6.77 -16.90 22.35
CA PRO A 568 5.81 -17.64 21.55
C PRO A 568 6.49 -18.34 20.37
N GLU A 569 5.97 -19.49 19.98
CA GLU A 569 6.47 -20.19 18.79
C GLU A 569 6.37 -19.31 17.55
N GLY A 570 7.51 -19.09 16.87
CA GLY A 570 7.59 -18.22 15.69
C GLY A 570 7.45 -16.71 15.97
N GLY A 571 7.36 -16.29 17.23
CA GLY A 571 7.22 -14.89 17.63
C GLY A 571 8.55 -14.16 17.80
N THR A 572 8.51 -12.83 17.70
CA THR A 572 9.65 -11.93 17.96
C THR A 572 9.62 -11.33 19.37
N LYS A 573 8.44 -11.30 20.01
CA LYS A 573 8.23 -10.77 21.36
C LYS A 573 8.59 -11.78 22.44
N SER A 574 9.16 -11.29 23.54
CA SER A 574 9.61 -12.10 24.68
C SER A 574 9.29 -11.43 26.01
N ILE A 575 9.10 -12.25 27.05
CA ILE A 575 9.03 -11.81 28.45
C ILE A 575 10.14 -12.54 29.22
N ILE A 576 10.99 -11.80 29.92
CA ILE A 576 12.04 -12.34 30.79
C ILE A 576 11.82 -11.94 32.24
N TYR A 577 12.00 -12.89 33.14
CA TYR A 577 12.03 -12.70 34.59
C TYR A 577 13.43 -13.05 35.09
N LEU A 578 14.12 -12.09 35.70
CA LEU A 578 15.42 -12.34 36.34
C LEU A 578 15.20 -12.79 37.77
N ILE A 579 15.89 -13.85 38.18
CA ILE A 579 15.85 -14.38 39.54
C ILE A 579 17.14 -14.06 40.28
N LYS A 580 17.00 -13.55 41.51
CA LYS A 580 18.09 -13.34 42.45
C LYS A 580 17.64 -13.67 43.87
N ASP A 581 18.42 -14.47 44.59
CA ASP A 581 18.16 -14.89 45.97
C ASP A 581 16.74 -15.49 46.13
N GLY A 582 16.29 -16.24 45.12
CA GLY A 582 14.96 -16.88 45.10
C GLY A 582 13.78 -15.92 44.87
N LYS A 583 14.03 -14.70 44.39
CA LYS A 583 13.01 -13.70 44.07
C LYS A 583 13.14 -13.16 42.66
N VAL A 584 12.05 -12.68 42.10
CA VAL A 584 12.04 -11.93 40.84
C VAL A 584 12.70 -10.57 41.09
N ALA A 585 13.90 -10.38 40.56
CA ALA A 585 14.68 -9.16 40.71
C ALA A 585 14.42 -8.13 39.62
N GLY A 586 13.90 -8.57 38.47
CA GLY A 586 13.60 -7.71 37.34
C GLY A 586 12.76 -8.41 36.29
N ILE A 587 12.10 -7.59 35.46
CA ILE A 587 11.24 -8.01 34.37
C ILE A 587 11.66 -7.26 33.11
N GLY A 588 11.86 -7.99 32.02
CA GLY A 588 12.14 -7.43 30.70
C GLY A 588 11.10 -7.90 29.69
N LEU A 589 10.66 -7.00 28.83
CA LEU A 589 9.88 -7.31 27.64
C LEU A 589 10.65 -6.75 26.46
N ALA A 590 10.78 -7.57 25.41
CA ALA A 590 11.45 -7.13 24.20
C ALA A 590 10.80 -7.75 22.96
N ASP A 591 10.64 -6.93 21.93
CA ASP A 591 10.39 -7.34 20.57
C ASP A 591 11.72 -7.30 19.82
N GLY A 592 12.19 -8.45 19.34
CA GLY A 592 13.43 -8.52 18.57
C GLY A 592 13.31 -7.97 17.14
N LEU A 593 12.11 -7.53 16.71
CA LEU A 593 11.75 -6.91 15.43
C LEU A 593 11.97 -7.80 14.20
N PHE A 594 13.19 -8.34 14.04
CA PHE A 594 13.62 -9.18 12.93
C PHE A 594 13.77 -10.65 13.31
N GLY A 595 13.47 -11.03 14.56
CA GLY A 595 13.56 -12.40 15.06
C GLY A 595 13.43 -12.51 16.57
N SER A 596 13.40 -13.72 17.11
CA SER A 596 13.45 -13.92 18.57
C SER A 596 14.77 -13.41 19.12
N MET A 597 14.72 -12.59 20.17
CA MET A 597 15.90 -12.17 20.92
C MET A 597 16.51 -13.33 21.74
N TYR A 598 15.71 -14.34 22.08
CA TYR A 598 16.06 -15.39 23.05
C TYR A 598 15.96 -16.81 22.52
#